data_AF-A0A7S0Z3I0-F1
#
_entry.id   AF-A0A7S0Z3I0-F1
#
_cell.length_a   1.000
_cell.length_b   1.000
_cell.length_c   1.000
_cell.angle_alpha   90.00
_cell.angle_beta   90.00
_cell.angle_gamma   90.00
#
_symmetry.space_group_name_H-M   'P 1'
#
loop_
_entity.id
_entity.type
_entity.pdbx_description
1 polymer ?
#
loop_
_entity_poly.entity_id
_entity_poly.type
_entity_poly.pdbx_seq_one_letter_code
_entity_poly.pdbx_strand_id
1 'polypeptide(L)'
;DEEEGTGCFMKEATLIFHPYSSSRLAWDIWIVFLLVYTSLFVPYALAFSDVVCTTDDAPIDYGAQVLLWSVDVCFWIDIFLNFRTAIIDPTADNLISVSLISDWKVITKSYLKGWFWLDVMGSFPVQVIEDMVLDGQCSLAALKALRLNRLARLARLLKLVRLARLARWGRLITKAKDALSINPGHLRLLQFILIVFVLAHFLSCFLYGIVDWEDQFAVNWATEVTIVVPGSGLFVLKCPPIQTVTDSMGEEVIAPESPTRFKETIRDGRLRNITECRHEDSDGGVYYLEEAVPLVKYLVSLYVTFTTLTTVGYGDITMKTTPELVFGIIMMAVGASIFAVVIGNMAALLGKMDIRASAFKERME
;
A
#
# COMPACT_ATOMS: atom_id res chain seq x y z
N ASP A 1 -47.49 46.64 -32.87
CA ASP A 1 -47.98 45.25 -32.89
C ASP A 1 -47.07 44.49 -33.83
N GLU A 2 -46.13 43.63 -33.45
CA GLU A 2 -45.85 42.89 -32.22
C GLU A 2 -44.33 42.67 -32.14
N GLU A 3 -43.72 42.92 -30.97
CA GLU A 3 -42.35 42.47 -30.65
C GLU A 3 -42.46 41.08 -30.00
N GLU A 4 -42.08 40.02 -30.72
CA GLU A 4 -41.89 38.69 -30.12
C GLU A 4 -40.52 38.61 -29.46
N GLY A 5 -40.56 38.57 -28.13
CA GLY A 5 -39.39 38.48 -27.25
C GLY A 5 -38.57 37.21 -27.49
N THR A 6 -37.32 37.41 -27.89
CA THR A 6 -36.28 36.38 -27.77
C THR A 6 -35.98 36.18 -26.30
N GLY A 7 -36.65 35.19 -25.71
CA GLY A 7 -36.33 34.67 -24.39
C GLY A 7 -34.88 34.21 -24.38
N CYS A 8 -34.02 35.04 -23.78
CA CYS A 8 -32.70 34.63 -23.32
C CYS A 8 -32.91 33.50 -22.31
N PHE A 9 -32.86 32.26 -22.78
CA PHE A 9 -32.70 31.11 -21.90
C PHE A 9 -31.35 31.30 -21.20
N MET A 10 -31.38 31.89 -20.01
CA MET A 10 -30.32 31.75 -19.03
C MET A 10 -30.17 30.25 -18.81
N LYS A 11 -29.22 29.62 -19.52
CA LYS A 11 -28.74 28.28 -19.19
C LYS A 11 -28.36 28.34 -17.73
N GLU A 12 -29.13 27.66 -16.89
CA GLU A 12 -28.88 27.55 -15.46
C GLU A 12 -27.38 27.33 -15.26
N ALA A 13 -26.75 28.23 -14.50
CA ALA A 13 -25.36 28.13 -14.12
C ALA A 13 -25.18 26.92 -13.20
N THR A 14 -25.24 25.73 -13.78
CA THR A 14 -24.85 24.50 -13.14
C THR A 14 -23.34 24.63 -12.93
N LEU A 15 -22.93 24.79 -11.67
CA LEU A 15 -21.53 24.87 -11.26
C LEU A 15 -20.82 23.59 -11.72
N ILE A 16 -20.21 23.64 -12.89
CA ILE A 16 -19.46 22.56 -13.53
C ILE A 16 -18.01 22.99 -13.62
N PHE A 17 -17.12 22.15 -13.12
CA PHE A 17 -15.69 22.41 -13.11
C PHE A 17 -15.09 22.11 -14.48
N HIS A 18 -14.33 23.09 -14.98
CA HIS A 18 -13.51 22.90 -16.16
C HIS A 18 -12.33 21.98 -15.82
N PRO A 19 -12.08 20.91 -16.62
CA PRO A 19 -11.09 19.88 -16.30
C PRO A 19 -9.64 20.40 -16.33
N TYR A 20 -9.38 21.50 -17.04
CA TYR A 20 -8.06 22.14 -17.09
C TYR A 20 -7.94 23.37 -16.20
N SER A 21 -8.92 23.65 -15.34
CA SER A 21 -8.78 24.74 -14.37
C SER A 21 -7.64 24.44 -13.38
N SER A 22 -6.86 25.47 -13.00
CA SER A 22 -5.72 25.31 -12.08
C SER A 22 -6.16 24.74 -10.72
N SER A 23 -7.34 25.14 -10.23
CA SER A 23 -7.90 24.62 -8.97
C SER A 23 -8.27 23.13 -9.07
N ARG A 24 -8.85 22.69 -10.19
CA ARG A 24 -9.15 21.26 -10.39
C ARG A 24 -7.88 20.44 -10.53
N LEU A 25 -6.88 20.96 -11.23
CA LEU A 25 -5.58 20.30 -11.36
C LEU A 25 -4.86 20.15 -10.01
N ALA A 26 -4.87 21.20 -9.18
CA ALA A 26 -4.31 21.15 -7.83
C ALA A 26 -5.02 20.11 -6.96
N TRP A 27 -6.36 20.04 -7.04
CA TRP A 27 -7.16 19.02 -6.36
C TRP A 27 -6.81 17.61 -6.84
N ASP A 28 -6.73 17.40 -8.16
CA ASP A 28 -6.32 16.12 -8.72
C ASP A 28 -4.94 15.72 -8.16
N ILE A 29 -3.96 16.65 -8.13
CA ILE A 29 -2.59 16.40 -7.61
C ILE A 29 -2.64 15.99 -6.13
N TRP A 30 -3.45 16.68 -5.34
CA TRP A 30 -3.68 16.33 -3.95
C TRP A 30 -4.27 14.91 -3.80
N ILE A 31 -5.26 14.55 -4.61
CA ILE A 31 -5.85 13.21 -4.60
C ILE A 31 -4.81 12.14 -4.96
N VAL A 32 -3.91 12.39 -5.92
CA VAL A 32 -2.84 11.42 -6.21
C VAL A 32 -1.85 11.28 -5.08
N PHE A 33 -1.49 12.37 -4.41
CA PHE A 33 -0.68 12.28 -3.21
C PHE A 33 -1.33 11.39 -2.15
N LEU A 34 -2.64 11.56 -1.90
CA LEU A 34 -3.40 10.71 -0.99
C LEU A 34 -3.50 9.25 -1.45
N LEU A 35 -3.62 9.00 -2.76
CA LEU A 35 -3.62 7.64 -3.34
C LEU A 35 -2.27 6.95 -3.10
N VAL A 36 -1.15 7.64 -3.33
CA VAL A 36 0.18 7.09 -3.08
C VAL A 36 0.36 6.80 -1.59
N TYR A 37 0.01 7.76 -0.72
CA TYR A 37 0.08 7.58 0.73
C TYR A 37 -0.71 6.33 1.18
N THR A 38 -1.99 6.24 0.80
CA THR A 38 -2.84 5.10 1.19
C THR A 38 -2.36 3.77 0.62
N SER A 39 -1.81 3.78 -0.60
CA SER A 39 -1.30 2.56 -1.24
C SER A 39 -0.06 1.97 -0.57
N LEU A 40 0.76 2.81 0.07
CA LEU A 40 1.94 2.38 0.83
C LEU A 40 1.57 2.07 2.28
N PHE A 41 0.69 2.86 2.89
CA PHE A 41 0.34 2.69 4.28
C PHE A 41 -0.52 1.44 4.53
N VAL A 42 -1.48 1.13 3.65
CA VAL A 42 -2.42 0.01 3.88
C VAL A 42 -1.73 -1.37 3.91
N PRO A 43 -0.87 -1.75 2.94
CA PRO A 43 -0.14 -3.02 2.99
C PRO A 43 0.82 -3.09 4.19
N TYR A 44 1.49 -1.97 4.49
CA TYR A 44 2.37 -1.86 5.65
C TYR A 44 1.60 -2.13 6.96
N ALA A 45 0.47 -1.45 7.16
CA ALA A 45 -0.35 -1.65 8.35
C ALA A 45 -0.88 -3.09 8.42
N LEU A 46 -1.31 -3.67 7.30
CA LEU A 46 -1.80 -5.04 7.28
C LEU A 46 -0.73 -6.07 7.70
N ALA A 47 0.52 -5.88 7.29
CA ALA A 47 1.61 -6.81 7.54
C ALA A 47 2.30 -6.59 8.90
N PHE A 48 2.48 -5.34 9.33
CA PHE A 48 3.37 -5.04 10.46
C PHE A 48 2.67 -4.42 11.68
N SER A 49 1.39 -4.01 11.55
CA SER A 49 0.64 -3.52 12.71
C SER A 49 -0.03 -4.69 13.43
N ASP A 50 0.56 -5.09 14.56
CA ASP A 50 -0.04 -6.07 15.45
C ASP A 50 -1.30 -5.47 16.08
N VAL A 51 -2.45 -6.13 15.92
CA VAL A 51 -3.64 -5.84 16.73
C VAL A 51 -3.37 -6.43 18.10
N VAL A 52 -2.74 -5.64 18.96
CA VAL A 52 -2.68 -5.99 20.38
C VAL A 52 -4.10 -5.85 20.89
N CYS A 53 -4.71 -6.96 21.31
CA CYS A 53 -5.87 -6.92 22.19
C CYS A 53 -5.41 -6.35 23.53
N THR A 54 -5.11 -5.05 23.59
CA THR A 54 -4.92 -4.36 24.85
C THR A 54 -6.29 -4.22 25.46
N THR A 55 -6.48 -4.84 26.61
CA THR A 55 -7.44 -4.38 27.61
C THR A 55 -7.32 -2.87 27.75
N ASP A 56 -8.36 -2.14 27.31
CA ASP A 56 -8.77 -0.74 27.54
C ASP A 56 -7.74 0.43 27.61
N ASP A 57 -6.43 0.21 27.62
CA ASP A 57 -5.41 1.22 27.97
C ASP A 57 -4.30 1.43 26.93
N ALA A 58 -4.36 0.81 25.74
CA ALA A 58 -3.47 1.24 24.66
C ALA A 58 -3.76 2.71 24.31
N PRO A 59 -2.73 3.57 24.14
CA PRO A 59 -2.97 4.91 23.66
C PRO A 59 -3.49 4.79 22.22
N ILE A 60 -4.77 5.07 22.02
CA ILE A 60 -5.34 5.25 20.70
C ILE A 60 -4.53 6.37 20.06
N ASP A 61 -3.82 6.08 18.97
CA ASP A 61 -3.17 7.11 18.16
C ASP A 61 -4.26 7.90 17.43
N TYR A 62 -4.89 8.82 18.17
CA TYR A 62 -5.92 9.70 17.66
C TYR A 62 -5.42 10.48 16.44
N GLY A 63 -4.12 10.77 16.35
CA GLY A 63 -3.51 11.44 15.21
C GLY A 63 -3.60 10.60 13.94
N ALA A 64 -3.14 9.34 13.99
CA ALA A 64 -3.23 8.44 12.84
C ALA A 64 -4.68 8.15 12.44
N GLN A 65 -5.59 7.98 13.39
CA GLN A 65 -7.00 7.71 13.10
C GLN A 65 -7.70 8.91 12.45
N VAL A 66 -7.50 10.12 12.99
CA VAL A 66 -8.02 11.36 12.40
C VAL A 66 -7.47 11.55 10.98
N LEU A 67 -6.18 11.27 10.77
CA LEU A 67 -5.58 11.35 9.44
C LEU A 67 -6.28 10.38 8.47
N LEU A 68 -6.47 9.11 8.84
CA LEU A 68 -7.13 8.13 7.97
C LEU A 68 -8.57 8.51 7.62
N TRP A 69 -9.32 9.04 8.59
CA TRP A 69 -10.68 9.54 8.34
C TRP A 69 -10.68 10.77 7.44
N SER A 70 -9.74 11.70 7.64
CA SER A 70 -9.61 12.89 6.80
C SER A 70 -9.34 12.51 5.33
N VAL A 71 -8.50 11.50 5.13
CA VAL A 71 -8.19 10.94 3.81
C VAL A 71 -9.43 10.32 3.16
N ASP A 72 -10.19 9.49 3.89
CA ASP A 72 -11.42 8.88 3.34
C ASP A 72 -12.47 9.96 3.00
N VAL A 73 -12.61 11.01 3.82
CA VAL A 73 -13.48 12.17 3.51
C VAL A 73 -13.05 12.88 2.22
N CYS A 74 -11.75 13.12 2.01
CA CYS A 74 -11.24 13.70 0.77
C CYS A 74 -11.62 12.86 -0.47
N PHE A 75 -11.60 11.53 -0.37
CA PHE A 75 -12.01 10.65 -1.47
C PHE A 75 -13.52 10.68 -1.74
N TRP A 76 -14.34 10.79 -0.71
CA TRP A 76 -15.77 11.02 -0.87
C TRP A 76 -16.06 12.35 -1.56
N ILE A 77 -15.39 13.45 -1.14
CA ILE A 77 -15.49 14.75 -1.81
C ILE A 77 -15.08 14.64 -3.28
N ASP A 78 -14.02 13.89 -3.59
CA ASP A 78 -13.60 13.69 -4.97
C ASP A 78 -14.66 12.98 -5.83
N ILE A 79 -15.36 11.97 -5.29
CA ILE A 79 -16.49 11.34 -5.99
C ILE A 79 -17.55 12.38 -6.37
N PHE A 80 -17.92 13.27 -5.44
CA PHE A 80 -18.88 14.34 -5.71
C PHE A 80 -18.37 15.32 -6.77
N LEU A 81 -17.09 15.70 -6.72
CA LEU A 81 -16.49 16.58 -7.71
C LEU A 81 -16.42 15.92 -9.10
N ASN A 82 -16.26 14.60 -9.19
CA ASN A 82 -16.26 13.87 -10.46
C ASN A 82 -17.63 13.94 -11.16
N PHE A 83 -18.75 13.92 -10.42
CA PHE A 83 -20.08 14.17 -11.00
C PHE A 83 -20.26 15.60 -11.54
N ARG A 84 -19.43 16.54 -11.09
CA ARG A 84 -19.47 17.96 -11.47
C ARG A 84 -18.34 18.38 -12.40
N THR A 85 -17.53 17.45 -12.90
CA THR A 85 -16.41 17.75 -13.80
C THR A 85 -16.80 17.45 -15.25
N ALA A 86 -16.56 18.39 -16.17
CA ALA A 86 -16.91 18.22 -17.57
C ALA A 86 -16.07 17.13 -18.25
N ILE A 87 -16.69 16.41 -19.19
CA ILE A 87 -16.04 15.36 -19.99
C ILE A 87 -15.58 15.96 -21.32
N ILE A 88 -14.39 15.56 -21.75
CA ILE A 88 -13.84 15.93 -23.07
C ILE A 88 -14.53 15.03 -24.10
N ASP A 89 -15.13 15.63 -25.12
CA ASP A 89 -15.73 14.88 -26.22
C ASP A 89 -14.63 14.22 -27.06
N PRO A 90 -14.53 12.88 -27.10
CA PRO A 90 -13.53 12.18 -27.91
C PRO A 90 -13.85 12.24 -29.42
N THR A 91 -15.05 12.68 -29.78
CA THR A 91 -15.59 12.65 -31.16
C THR A 91 -15.41 13.98 -31.91
N ALA A 92 -14.99 15.03 -31.22
CA ALA A 92 -14.78 16.34 -31.80
C ALA A 92 -13.33 16.51 -32.29
N ASP A 93 -13.04 15.98 -33.48
CA ASP A 93 -11.77 16.17 -34.22
C ASP A 93 -11.60 17.59 -34.78
N ASN A 94 -12.18 18.62 -34.15
CA ASN A 94 -12.04 20.00 -34.60
C ASN A 94 -10.83 20.66 -33.91
N LEU A 95 -9.77 20.84 -34.70
CA LEU A 95 -8.44 21.39 -34.39
C LEU A 95 -8.38 22.71 -33.59
N ILE A 96 -9.50 23.36 -33.28
CA ILE A 96 -9.55 24.77 -32.85
C ILE A 96 -10.18 24.94 -31.45
N SER A 97 -10.97 23.97 -30.96
CA SER A 97 -11.49 24.03 -29.59
C SER A 97 -11.88 22.65 -29.12
N VAL A 98 -11.28 22.20 -28.02
CA VAL A 98 -11.72 21.01 -27.28
C VAL A 98 -13.17 21.25 -26.87
N SER A 99 -14.13 20.59 -27.53
CA SER A 99 -15.53 20.68 -27.11
C SER A 99 -15.71 19.92 -25.81
N LEU A 100 -16.36 20.58 -24.86
CA LEU A 100 -16.59 20.06 -23.51
C LEU A 100 -18.07 19.75 -23.39
N ILE A 101 -18.39 18.52 -22.99
CA ILE A 101 -19.76 18.13 -22.68
C ILE A 101 -20.05 18.61 -21.26
N SER A 102 -20.87 19.66 -21.15
CA SER A 102 -21.27 20.28 -19.88
C SER A 102 -22.64 19.81 -19.39
N ASP A 103 -23.26 18.80 -19.98
CA ASP A 103 -24.57 18.31 -19.54
C ASP A 103 -24.44 17.35 -18.36
N TRP A 104 -24.90 17.75 -17.17
CA TRP A 104 -24.77 16.96 -15.93
C TRP A 104 -25.40 15.55 -16.04
N LYS A 105 -26.50 15.41 -16.80
CA LYS A 105 -27.16 14.11 -17.01
C LYS A 105 -26.27 13.15 -17.81
N VAL A 106 -25.57 13.68 -18.82
CA VAL A 106 -24.65 12.89 -19.66
C VAL A 106 -23.41 12.51 -18.85
N ILE A 107 -22.85 13.46 -18.08
CA ILE A 107 -21.73 13.23 -17.17
C ILE A 107 -22.07 12.12 -16.16
N THR A 108 -23.21 12.25 -15.50
CA THR A 108 -23.68 11.30 -14.47
C THR A 108 -23.87 9.91 -15.05
N LYS A 109 -24.53 9.76 -16.21
CA LYS A 109 -24.77 8.45 -16.83
C LYS A 109 -23.48 7.79 -17.28
N SER A 110 -22.55 8.57 -17.83
CA SER A 110 -21.22 8.07 -18.24
C SER A 110 -20.39 7.62 -17.04
N TYR A 111 -20.36 8.42 -15.97
CA TYR A 111 -19.60 8.10 -14.76
C TYR A 111 -20.18 6.88 -14.01
N LEU A 112 -21.50 6.78 -13.87
CA LEU A 112 -22.19 5.63 -13.26
C LEU A 112 -21.96 4.31 -14.01
N LYS A 113 -21.82 4.34 -15.33
CA LYS A 113 -21.56 3.14 -16.16
C LYS A 113 -20.10 2.67 -16.08
N GLY A 114 -19.18 3.55 -15.71
CA GLY A 114 -17.75 3.27 -15.68
C GLY A 114 -17.17 3.25 -14.27
N TRP A 115 -16.47 4.35 -13.94
CA TRP A 115 -15.56 4.43 -12.80
C TRP A 115 -16.23 4.57 -11.43
N PHE A 116 -17.50 4.96 -11.39
CA PHE A 116 -18.21 5.20 -10.13
C PHE A 116 -18.12 4.02 -9.16
N TRP A 117 -18.33 2.79 -9.64
CA TRP A 117 -18.34 1.61 -8.76
C TRP A 117 -16.96 1.30 -8.19
N LEU A 118 -15.89 1.46 -8.98
CA LEU A 118 -14.52 1.33 -8.49
C LEU A 118 -14.20 2.39 -7.43
N ASP A 119 -14.72 3.60 -7.64
CA ASP A 119 -14.50 4.74 -6.77
C ASP A 119 -15.25 4.59 -5.42
N VAL A 120 -16.49 4.08 -5.43
CA VAL A 120 -17.29 3.81 -4.23
C VAL A 120 -16.76 2.61 -3.45
N MET A 121 -16.50 1.48 -4.12
CA MET A 121 -15.94 0.29 -3.46
C MET A 121 -14.59 0.60 -2.83
N GLY A 122 -13.77 1.38 -3.53
CA GLY A 122 -12.53 1.89 -2.98
C GLY A 122 -12.79 2.74 -1.75
N SER A 123 -13.75 3.67 -1.76
CA SER A 123 -13.99 4.70 -0.72
C SER A 123 -14.69 4.19 0.55
N PHE A 124 -15.03 2.89 0.58
CA PHE A 124 -15.79 2.31 1.69
C PHE A 124 -14.96 2.23 2.99
N PRO A 125 -15.46 2.78 4.12
CA PRO A 125 -14.74 2.80 5.38
C PRO A 125 -14.87 1.45 6.11
N VAL A 126 -14.14 0.44 5.62
CA VAL A 126 -14.14 -0.94 6.16
C VAL A 126 -13.83 -0.98 7.67
N GLN A 127 -13.04 -0.03 8.16
CA GLN A 127 -12.62 0.08 9.56
C GLN A 127 -13.80 0.29 10.52
N VAL A 128 -14.79 1.09 10.13
CA VAL A 128 -15.96 1.37 10.98
C VAL A 128 -16.82 0.11 11.17
N ILE A 129 -16.90 -0.72 10.13
CA ILE A 129 -17.63 -1.99 10.21
C ILE A 129 -16.86 -2.99 11.06
N GLU A 130 -15.52 -3.01 10.97
CA GLU A 130 -14.67 -3.82 11.82
C GLU A 130 -14.89 -3.49 13.29
N ASP A 131 -14.82 -2.21 13.66
CA ASP A 131 -15.02 -1.76 15.05
C ASP A 131 -16.47 -2.04 15.53
N MET A 132 -17.48 -1.81 14.68
CA MET A 132 -18.89 -2.07 15.02
C MET A 132 -19.22 -3.56 15.15
N VAL A 133 -18.55 -4.44 14.39
CA VAL A 133 -18.79 -5.90 14.40
C VAL A 133 -18.01 -6.59 15.53
N LEU A 134 -16.86 -6.03 15.93
CA LEU A 134 -15.97 -6.62 16.93
C LEU A 134 -16.17 -6.04 18.34
N ASP A 135 -17.09 -5.08 18.52
CA ASP A 135 -17.34 -4.46 19.82
C ASP A 135 -17.88 -5.50 20.84
N GLY A 136 -17.02 -5.92 21.78
CA GLY A 136 -17.44 -6.47 23.07
C GLY A 136 -17.42 -8.00 23.28
N GLN A 137 -16.72 -8.83 22.50
CA GLN A 137 -16.61 -10.27 22.83
C GLN A 137 -15.20 -10.86 22.72
N CYS A 138 -14.41 -10.72 23.80
CA CYS A 138 -13.26 -11.59 24.05
C CYS A 138 -13.72 -12.90 24.72
N SER A 139 -14.23 -13.85 23.94
CA SER A 139 -14.50 -15.25 24.36
C SER A 139 -13.98 -16.24 23.31
N LEU A 140 -14.24 -17.55 23.40
CA LEU A 140 -13.92 -18.52 22.32
C LEU A 140 -14.57 -18.14 20.95
N ALA A 141 -15.63 -17.32 20.97
CA ALA A 141 -16.15 -16.65 19.78
C ALA A 141 -15.14 -15.68 19.14
N ALA A 142 -14.22 -15.12 19.92
CA ALA A 142 -13.07 -14.32 19.49
C ALA A 142 -12.11 -15.14 18.62
N LEU A 143 -11.94 -16.46 18.80
CA LEU A 143 -11.13 -17.29 17.89
C LEU A 143 -11.79 -17.45 16.51
N LYS A 144 -13.12 -17.53 16.44
CA LYS A 144 -13.86 -17.42 15.16
C LYS A 144 -13.85 -15.99 14.63
N ALA A 145 -13.90 -15.01 15.53
CA ALA A 145 -13.73 -13.60 15.20
C ALA A 145 -12.31 -13.29 14.71
N LEU A 146 -11.27 -14.06 15.05
CA LEU A 146 -9.93 -13.90 14.49
C LEU A 146 -9.91 -14.20 12.98
N ARG A 147 -10.71 -15.19 12.51
CA ARG A 147 -10.86 -15.46 11.07
C ARG A 147 -11.64 -14.34 10.38
N LEU A 148 -12.69 -13.82 11.01
CA LEU A 148 -13.46 -12.69 10.48
C LEU A 148 -12.65 -11.38 10.51
N ASN A 149 -11.84 -11.18 11.54
CA ASN A 149 -10.90 -10.07 11.72
C ASN A 149 -9.80 -10.14 10.65
N ARG A 150 -9.27 -11.33 10.32
CA ARG A 150 -8.37 -11.49 9.15
C ARG A 150 -9.04 -11.06 7.85
N LEU A 151 -10.29 -11.47 7.59
CA LEU A 151 -11.03 -11.06 6.38
C LEU A 151 -11.40 -9.57 6.38
N ALA A 152 -11.79 -8.99 7.52
CA ALA A 152 -12.09 -7.57 7.66
C ALA A 152 -10.84 -6.70 7.44
N ARG A 153 -9.69 -7.13 7.98
CA ARG A 153 -8.39 -6.48 7.72
C ARG A 153 -7.99 -6.59 6.25
N LEU A 154 -8.20 -7.75 5.61
CA LEU A 154 -7.96 -7.92 4.17
C LEU A 154 -8.89 -7.05 3.32
N ALA A 155 -10.12 -6.77 3.77
CA ALA A 155 -11.01 -5.86 3.07
C ALA A 155 -10.46 -4.41 3.00
N ARG A 156 -9.49 -4.03 3.86
CA ARG A 156 -8.76 -2.76 3.72
C ARG A 156 -7.99 -2.68 2.39
N LEU A 157 -7.58 -3.81 1.80
CA LEU A 157 -6.94 -3.87 0.48
C LEU A 157 -7.89 -3.44 -0.65
N LEU A 158 -9.22 -3.40 -0.44
CA LEU A 158 -10.16 -2.82 -1.41
C LEU A 158 -9.82 -1.36 -1.73
N LYS A 159 -9.15 -0.63 -0.81
CA LYS A 159 -8.64 0.72 -1.06
C LYS A 159 -7.63 0.75 -2.23
N LEU A 160 -6.95 -0.35 -2.55
CA LEU A 160 -6.01 -0.44 -3.68
C LEU A 160 -6.71 -0.41 -5.05
N VAL A 161 -8.00 -0.75 -5.14
CA VAL A 161 -8.80 -0.59 -6.38
C VAL A 161 -8.75 0.86 -6.85
N ARG A 162 -8.59 1.82 -5.93
CA ARG A 162 -8.43 3.25 -6.24
C ARG A 162 -7.16 3.54 -7.05
N LEU A 163 -6.13 2.68 -7.05
CA LEU A 163 -4.93 2.85 -7.87
C LEU A 163 -5.23 2.79 -9.37
N ALA A 164 -6.32 2.13 -9.79
CA ALA A 164 -6.78 2.16 -11.17
C ALA A 164 -7.03 3.60 -11.67
N ARG A 165 -7.29 4.54 -10.76
CA ARG A 165 -7.44 5.96 -11.09
C ARG A 165 -6.18 6.57 -11.67
N LEU A 166 -4.98 6.06 -11.33
CA LEU A 166 -3.71 6.50 -11.93
C LEU A 166 -3.69 6.30 -13.45
N ALA A 167 -4.52 5.42 -14.01
CA ALA A 167 -4.68 5.30 -15.46
C ALA A 167 -5.20 6.59 -16.13
N ARG A 168 -5.96 7.42 -15.41
CA ARG A 168 -6.47 8.72 -15.91
C ARG A 168 -5.41 9.83 -15.94
N TRP A 169 -4.22 9.58 -15.38
CA TRP A 169 -3.18 10.59 -15.16
C TRP A 169 -2.26 10.82 -16.35
N GLY A 170 -2.50 10.16 -17.48
CA GLY A 170 -1.74 10.38 -18.71
C GLY A 170 -1.62 11.85 -19.11
N ARG A 171 -2.65 12.67 -18.84
CA ARG A 171 -2.66 14.13 -19.13
C ARG A 171 -1.73 14.95 -18.24
N LEU A 172 -1.49 14.54 -16.99
CA LEU A 172 -0.51 15.23 -16.15
C LEU A 172 0.90 14.91 -16.62
N ILE A 173 1.15 13.66 -17.00
CA ILE A 173 2.44 13.22 -17.50
C ILE A 173 2.82 13.98 -18.78
N THR A 174 1.87 14.26 -19.68
CA THR A 174 2.13 15.08 -20.87
C THR A 174 2.46 16.53 -20.50
N LYS A 175 1.67 17.17 -19.64
CA LYS A 175 1.96 18.54 -19.18
C LYS A 175 3.28 18.64 -18.40
N ALA A 176 3.60 17.67 -17.56
CA ALA A 176 4.85 17.62 -16.80
C ALA A 176 6.06 17.45 -17.73
N LYS A 177 5.93 16.65 -18.80
CA LYS A 177 6.96 16.51 -19.84
C LYS A 177 7.23 17.84 -20.54
N ASP A 178 6.16 18.57 -20.91
CA ASP A 178 6.27 19.85 -21.60
C ASP A 178 6.82 20.95 -20.69
N ALA A 179 6.41 20.99 -19.42
CA ALA A 179 6.83 21.99 -18.44
C ALA A 179 8.26 21.81 -17.94
N LEU A 180 8.73 20.56 -17.80
CA LEU A 180 10.05 20.29 -17.25
C LEU A 180 11.16 20.30 -18.31
N SER A 181 10.87 20.25 -19.61
CA SER A 181 11.88 20.16 -20.69
C SER A 181 12.95 19.05 -20.47
N ILE A 182 12.67 18.08 -19.60
CA ILE A 182 13.61 17.02 -19.23
C ILE A 182 13.68 16.02 -20.38
N ASN A 183 14.90 15.57 -20.69
CA ASN A 183 15.13 14.51 -21.67
C ASN A 183 14.22 13.29 -21.36
N PRO A 184 13.43 12.79 -22.34
CA PRO A 184 12.57 11.62 -22.14
C PRO A 184 13.30 10.35 -21.67
N GLY A 185 14.63 10.29 -21.77
CA GLY A 185 15.43 9.25 -21.12
C GLY A 185 15.39 9.30 -19.60
N HIS A 186 15.61 10.47 -19.01
CA HIS A 186 15.65 10.63 -17.55
C HIS A 186 14.28 10.37 -16.90
N LEU A 187 13.18 10.79 -17.53
CA LEU A 187 11.83 10.51 -17.04
C LEU A 187 11.51 9.01 -17.02
N ARG A 188 11.97 8.26 -18.04
CA ARG A 188 11.81 6.80 -18.07
C ARG A 188 12.63 6.11 -16.99
N LEU A 189 13.86 6.57 -16.76
CA LEU A 189 14.70 6.06 -15.69
C LEU A 189 14.10 6.32 -14.30
N LEU A 190 13.64 7.56 -14.05
CA LEU A 190 12.97 7.92 -12.79
C LEU A 190 11.71 7.07 -12.56
N GLN A 191 10.87 6.93 -13.59
CA GLN A 191 9.68 6.08 -13.52
C GLN A 191 10.04 4.64 -13.17
N PHE A 192 11.09 4.09 -13.77
CA PHE A 192 11.55 2.75 -13.46
C PHE A 192 11.99 2.61 -11.99
N ILE A 193 12.83 3.52 -11.51
CA ILE A 193 13.30 3.53 -10.12
C ILE A 193 12.08 3.53 -9.18
N LEU A 194 11.12 4.43 -9.40
CA LEU A 194 9.90 4.51 -8.60
C LEU A 194 9.09 3.20 -8.62
N ILE A 195 8.93 2.56 -9.78
CA ILE A 195 8.22 1.28 -9.91
C ILE A 195 8.92 0.18 -9.08
N VAL A 196 10.26 0.11 -9.10
CA VAL A 196 11.01 -0.88 -8.32
C VAL A 196 10.83 -0.68 -6.83
N PHE A 197 10.93 0.56 -6.34
CA PHE A 197 10.73 0.85 -4.92
C PHE A 197 9.31 0.50 -4.45
N VAL A 198 8.30 0.87 -5.25
CA VAL A 198 6.90 0.55 -4.94
C VAL A 198 6.68 -0.97 -4.97
N LEU A 199 7.20 -1.67 -5.97
CA LEU A 199 7.09 -3.12 -6.05
C LEU A 199 7.79 -3.81 -4.86
N ALA A 200 9.00 -3.38 -4.51
CA ALA A 200 9.73 -3.91 -3.37
C ALA A 200 8.95 -3.71 -2.06
N HIS A 201 8.28 -2.57 -1.90
CA HIS A 201 7.37 -2.34 -0.78
C HIS A 201 6.21 -3.35 -0.75
N PHE A 202 5.49 -3.56 -1.86
CA PHE A 202 4.38 -4.52 -1.90
C PHE A 202 4.85 -5.97 -1.66
N LEU A 203 5.96 -6.37 -2.29
CA LEU A 203 6.52 -7.71 -2.13
C LEU A 203 7.03 -7.96 -0.71
N SER A 204 7.66 -6.97 -0.07
CA SER A 204 8.11 -7.08 1.33
C SER A 204 6.97 -7.14 2.33
N CYS A 205 5.91 -6.34 2.15
CA CYS A 205 4.70 -6.44 2.96
C CYS A 205 4.03 -7.81 2.79
N PHE A 206 3.99 -8.33 1.56
CA PHE A 206 3.43 -9.66 1.32
C PHE A 206 4.30 -10.78 1.92
N LEU A 207 5.63 -10.68 1.83
CA LEU A 207 6.57 -11.64 2.42
C LEU A 207 6.32 -11.80 3.93
N TYR A 208 6.25 -10.68 4.64
CA TYR A 208 5.95 -10.72 6.07
C TYR A 208 4.50 -11.09 6.35
N GLY A 209 3.55 -10.70 5.48
CA GLY A 209 2.16 -11.13 5.58
C GLY A 209 1.96 -12.66 5.47
N ILE A 210 2.85 -13.38 4.77
CA ILE A 210 2.86 -14.85 4.75
C ILE A 210 3.17 -15.41 6.14
N VAL A 211 4.14 -14.84 6.86
CA VAL A 211 4.54 -15.26 8.22
C VAL A 211 3.34 -15.23 9.18
N ASP A 212 2.52 -14.18 9.11
CA ASP A 212 1.31 -14.07 9.94
C ASP A 212 0.16 -15.00 9.49
N TRP A 213 0.17 -15.43 8.23
CA TRP A 213 -0.85 -16.30 7.66
C TRP A 213 -0.55 -17.79 7.88
N GLU A 214 0.72 -18.16 7.86
CA GLU A 214 1.19 -19.52 8.08
C GLU A 214 0.76 -20.07 9.43
N ASP A 215 0.62 -21.39 9.48
CA ASP A 215 0.22 -22.08 10.70
C ASP A 215 1.19 -21.72 11.81
N GLN A 216 0.61 -21.40 12.96
CA GLN A 216 1.30 -20.92 14.14
C GLN A 216 2.57 -21.76 14.41
N PHE A 217 2.56 -23.08 14.25
CA PHE A 217 3.68 -23.95 14.62
C PHE A 217 4.81 -24.04 13.59
N ALA A 218 4.73 -23.35 12.45
CA ALA A 218 5.77 -23.40 11.44
C ALA A 218 6.99 -22.55 11.83
N VAL A 219 8.18 -23.15 11.78
CA VAL A 219 9.45 -22.40 11.83
C VAL A 219 9.65 -21.73 10.47
N ASN A 220 9.66 -20.41 10.48
CA ASN A 220 9.74 -19.55 9.30
C ASN A 220 10.97 -18.63 9.36
N TRP A 221 11.24 -17.92 8.26
CA TRP A 221 12.43 -17.04 8.18
C TRP A 221 12.41 -15.95 9.27
N ALA A 222 11.25 -15.44 9.67
CA ALA A 222 11.14 -14.39 10.69
C ALA A 222 11.35 -14.93 12.12
N THR A 223 11.07 -16.21 12.38
CA THR A 223 11.36 -16.82 13.68
C THR A 223 12.83 -17.14 13.89
N GLU A 224 13.59 -17.40 12.82
CA GLU A 224 15.01 -17.72 12.92
C GLU A 224 15.91 -16.48 12.91
N VAL A 225 15.49 -15.42 12.23
CA VAL A 225 16.33 -14.22 12.08
C VAL A 225 16.36 -13.42 13.38
N THR A 226 17.58 -13.22 13.87
CA THR A 226 17.88 -12.31 14.97
C THR A 226 18.63 -11.08 14.45
N ILE A 227 18.32 -9.92 15.02
CA ILE A 227 18.87 -8.63 14.58
C ILE A 227 19.44 -7.92 15.79
N VAL A 228 20.69 -7.48 15.65
CA VAL A 228 21.35 -6.62 16.65
C VAL A 228 20.99 -5.17 16.35
N VAL A 229 20.32 -4.51 17.30
CA VAL A 229 20.08 -3.07 17.24
C VAL A 229 21.09 -2.38 18.16
N PRO A 230 21.97 -1.51 17.62
CA PRO A 230 23.00 -0.85 18.42
C PRO A 230 22.41 -0.11 19.61
N GLY A 231 22.89 -0.42 20.82
CA GLY A 231 22.45 0.22 22.07
C GLY A 231 21.17 -0.35 22.69
N SER A 232 20.41 -1.21 22.01
CA SER A 232 19.19 -1.82 22.55
C SER A 232 19.19 -3.35 22.63
N GLY A 233 20.15 -4.03 22.01
CA GLY A 233 20.36 -5.47 22.17
C GLY A 233 19.94 -6.30 20.97
N LEU A 234 19.74 -7.61 21.20
CA LEU A 234 19.34 -8.59 20.19
C LEU A 234 17.80 -8.71 20.19
N PHE A 235 17.19 -8.76 19.01
CA PHE A 235 15.75 -8.90 18.83
C PHE A 235 15.46 -10.00 17.82
N VAL A 236 14.31 -10.65 17.96
CA VAL A 236 13.79 -11.56 16.94
C VAL A 236 12.75 -10.84 16.08
N LEU A 237 12.57 -11.24 14.83
CA LEU A 237 11.53 -10.64 13.99
C LEU A 237 10.12 -11.09 14.39
N LYS A 238 9.90 -12.38 14.66
CA LYS A 238 8.62 -12.89 15.15
C LYS A 238 8.86 -14.01 16.14
N CYS A 239 8.15 -13.98 17.27
CA CYS A 239 8.20 -15.12 18.18
C CYS A 239 7.31 -16.27 17.68
N PRO A 240 7.71 -17.53 17.92
CA PRO A 240 6.82 -18.66 17.71
C PRO A 240 5.53 -18.49 18.54
N PRO A 241 4.44 -19.16 18.18
CA PRO A 241 3.15 -19.02 18.86
C PRO A 241 3.24 -19.51 20.29
N ILE A 242 2.37 -18.96 21.12
CA ILE A 242 2.18 -19.45 22.47
C ILE A 242 1.44 -20.78 22.38
N GLN A 243 2.07 -21.83 22.88
CA GLN A 243 1.44 -23.14 23.02
C GLN A 243 0.51 -23.10 24.23
N THR A 244 -0.74 -23.51 24.08
CA THR A 244 -1.71 -23.64 25.17
C THR A 244 -2.07 -25.11 25.39
N VAL A 245 -2.36 -25.46 26.65
CA VAL A 245 -2.88 -26.75 27.08
C VAL A 245 -4.21 -26.54 27.80
N THR A 246 -5.15 -27.46 27.61
CA THR A 246 -6.40 -27.43 28.37
C THR A 246 -6.15 -27.96 29.78
N ASP A 247 -6.51 -27.18 30.80
CA ASP A 247 -6.39 -27.59 32.18
C ASP A 247 -7.49 -28.59 32.60
N SER A 248 -7.44 -29.07 33.84
CA SER A 248 -8.43 -30.01 34.38
C SER A 248 -9.84 -29.42 34.53
N MET A 249 -9.99 -28.10 34.43
CA MET A 249 -11.27 -27.38 34.48
C MET A 249 -11.83 -27.06 33.09
N GLY A 250 -11.10 -27.41 32.02
CA GLY A 250 -11.51 -27.14 30.64
C GLY A 250 -11.13 -25.75 30.14
N GLU A 251 -10.29 -25.01 30.87
CA GLU A 251 -9.77 -23.71 30.46
C GLU A 251 -8.47 -23.87 29.65
N GLU A 252 -8.28 -23.07 28.59
CA GLU A 252 -7.02 -23.03 27.86
C GLU A 252 -6.00 -22.17 28.61
N VAL A 253 -4.92 -22.81 29.09
CA VAL A 253 -3.82 -22.17 29.84
C VAL A 253 -2.52 -22.28 29.03
N ILE A 254 -1.59 -21.34 29.21
CA ILE A 254 -0.27 -21.39 28.55
C ILE A 254 0.48 -22.65 28.98
N ALA A 255 1.02 -23.39 28.01
CA ALA A 255 1.81 -24.59 28.27
C ALA A 255 3.09 -24.23 29.06
N PRO A 256 3.44 -24.99 30.11
CA PRO A 256 4.62 -24.70 30.94
C PRO A 256 5.94 -24.77 30.15
N GLU A 257 5.99 -25.51 29.04
CA GLU A 257 7.14 -25.60 28.13
C GLU A 257 7.02 -24.70 26.88
N SER A 258 6.05 -23.77 26.86
CA SER A 258 5.87 -22.88 25.71
C SER A 258 7.14 -22.08 25.43
N PRO A 259 7.59 -22.01 24.16
CA PRO A 259 8.79 -21.27 23.79
C PRO A 259 8.58 -19.76 23.90
N THR A 260 7.34 -19.28 24.00
CA THR A 260 6.98 -17.87 24.02
C THR A 260 6.20 -17.56 25.28
N ARG A 261 6.59 -16.48 25.97
CA ARG A 261 5.99 -16.02 27.22
C ARG A 261 5.67 -14.53 27.17
N PHE A 262 4.72 -14.11 27.99
CA PHE A 262 4.50 -12.69 28.26
C PHE A 262 5.31 -12.25 29.47
N LYS A 263 5.90 -11.07 29.38
CA LYS A 263 6.56 -10.40 30.48
C LYS A 263 5.92 -9.03 30.70
N GLU A 264 5.36 -8.85 31.88
CA GLU A 264 4.89 -7.53 32.33
C GLU A 264 6.10 -6.65 32.65
N THR A 265 6.22 -5.53 31.94
CA THR A 265 7.28 -4.55 32.15
C THR A 265 6.69 -3.15 32.26
N ILE A 266 7.20 -2.35 33.19
CA ILE A 266 6.83 -0.93 33.31
C ILE A 266 7.78 -0.13 32.42
N ARG A 267 7.27 0.44 31.33
CA ARG A 267 8.01 1.32 30.42
C ARG A 267 7.26 2.65 30.29
N ASP A 268 7.97 3.76 30.46
CA ASP A 268 7.40 5.11 30.46
C ASP A 268 6.25 5.29 31.48
N GLY A 269 6.38 4.66 32.66
CA GLY A 269 5.38 4.72 33.72
C GLY A 269 4.11 3.91 33.47
N ARG A 270 4.06 3.05 32.44
CA ARG A 270 2.90 2.23 32.10
C ARG A 270 3.26 0.75 32.04
N LEU A 271 2.38 -0.10 32.58
CA LEU A 271 2.45 -1.56 32.46
C LEU A 271 2.23 -1.95 30.99
N ARG A 272 3.16 -2.72 30.43
CA ARG A 272 3.04 -3.30 29.09
C ARG A 272 3.37 -4.80 29.14
N ASN A 273 2.58 -5.58 28.42
CA ASN A 273 2.89 -6.99 28.17
C ASN A 273 3.80 -7.08 26.95
N ILE A 274 5.05 -7.46 27.17
CA ILE A 274 6.02 -7.69 26.10
C ILE A 274 6.05 -9.19 25.81
N THR A 275 6.01 -9.54 24.52
CA THR A 275 6.21 -10.93 24.08
C THR A 275 7.70 -11.20 24.02
N GLU A 276 8.16 -12.18 24.79
CA GLU A 276 9.52 -12.71 24.75
C GLU A 276 9.49 -14.17 24.32
N CYS A 277 10.45 -14.60 23.51
CA CYS A 277 10.61 -16.01 23.16
C CYS A 277 11.99 -16.54 23.49
N ARG A 278 11.99 -17.81 23.88
CA ARG A 278 13.15 -18.62 24.21
C ARG A 278 13.99 -18.81 22.96
N HIS A 279 15.26 -18.45 23.07
CA HIS A 279 16.28 -18.67 22.06
C HIS A 279 17.43 -19.43 22.70
N GLU A 280 17.98 -20.38 21.97
CA GLU A 280 19.10 -21.21 22.41
C GLU A 280 20.32 -20.90 21.54
N ASP A 281 21.42 -20.54 22.19
CA ASP A 281 22.68 -20.27 21.49
C ASP A 281 23.34 -21.57 21.00
N SER A 282 24.31 -21.43 20.11
CA SER A 282 25.15 -22.52 19.62
C SER A 282 25.90 -23.25 20.75
N ASP A 283 26.17 -22.55 21.87
CA ASP A 283 26.83 -23.08 23.07
C ASP A 283 25.85 -23.69 24.09
N GLY A 284 24.55 -23.82 23.76
CA GLY A 284 23.51 -24.37 24.66
C GLY A 284 23.02 -23.40 25.73
N GLY A 285 23.38 -22.11 25.62
CA GLY A 285 22.87 -21.05 26.50
C GLY A 285 21.44 -20.66 26.13
N VAL A 286 20.53 -20.68 27.10
CA VAL A 286 19.13 -20.28 26.90
C VAL A 286 18.92 -18.83 27.34
N TYR A 287 18.44 -17.99 26.43
CA TYR A 287 18.04 -16.61 26.71
C TYR A 287 16.67 -16.30 26.11
N TYR A 288 16.13 -15.12 26.44
CA TYR A 288 14.82 -14.67 25.97
C TYR A 288 14.98 -13.41 25.12
N LEU A 289 14.37 -13.41 23.94
CA LEU A 289 14.42 -12.30 22.98
C LEU A 289 13.06 -11.63 22.85
N GLU A 290 13.07 -10.30 22.83
CA GLU A 290 11.88 -9.49 22.53
C GLU A 290 11.64 -9.43 21.01
N GLU A 291 10.37 -9.32 20.61
CA GLU A 291 10.03 -9.04 19.22
C GLU A 291 10.47 -7.62 18.80
N ALA A 292 11.02 -7.53 17.59
CA ALA A 292 11.45 -6.28 17.00
C ALA A 292 10.25 -5.34 16.73
N VAL A 293 10.51 -4.02 16.81
CA VAL A 293 9.52 -3.00 16.47
C VAL A 293 9.08 -3.10 14.99
N PRO A 294 7.86 -2.67 14.63
CA PRO A 294 7.34 -2.77 13.26
C PRO A 294 8.24 -2.21 12.16
N LEU A 295 8.96 -1.12 12.46
CA LEU A 295 9.91 -0.53 11.52
C LEU A 295 11.09 -1.46 11.21
N VAL A 296 11.64 -2.14 12.22
CA VAL A 296 12.76 -3.08 12.04
C VAL A 296 12.29 -4.30 11.24
N LYS A 297 11.09 -4.82 11.57
CA LYS A 297 10.44 -5.89 10.80
C LYS A 297 10.33 -5.51 9.31
N TYR A 298 9.81 -4.32 9.03
CA TYR A 298 9.68 -3.81 7.66
C TYR A 298 11.03 -3.65 6.93
N LEU A 299 12.04 -3.07 7.59
CA LEU A 299 13.36 -2.87 6.98
C LEU A 299 14.02 -4.19 6.59
N VAL A 300 13.89 -5.23 7.42
CA VAL A 300 14.47 -6.55 7.08
C VAL A 300 13.67 -7.25 5.98
N SER A 301 12.34 -7.19 6.00
CA SER A 301 11.53 -7.70 4.87
C SER A 301 11.88 -6.99 3.55
N LEU A 302 12.11 -5.68 3.60
CA LEU A 302 12.52 -4.88 2.46
C LEU A 302 13.92 -5.27 1.98
N TYR A 303 14.86 -5.50 2.90
CA TYR A 303 16.19 -6.01 2.58
C TYR A 303 16.14 -7.36 1.85
N VAL A 304 15.42 -8.35 2.39
CA VAL A 304 15.24 -9.68 1.75
C VAL A 304 14.62 -9.55 0.36
N THR A 305 13.64 -8.64 0.22
CA THR A 305 13.00 -8.38 -1.05
C THR A 305 13.96 -7.74 -2.05
N PHE A 306 14.74 -6.74 -1.65
CA PHE A 306 15.71 -6.09 -2.53
C PHE A 306 16.82 -7.05 -2.94
N THR A 307 17.38 -7.84 -2.03
CA THR A 307 18.44 -8.81 -2.35
C THR A 307 17.96 -9.88 -3.33
N THR A 308 16.69 -10.27 -3.24
CA THR A 308 16.05 -11.22 -4.17
C THR A 308 15.71 -10.56 -5.50
N LEU A 309 15.02 -9.41 -5.48
CA LEU A 309 14.56 -8.69 -6.67
C LEU A 309 15.72 -8.21 -7.55
N THR A 310 16.84 -7.81 -6.91
CA THR A 310 18.07 -7.39 -7.59
C THR A 310 19.02 -8.53 -7.92
N THR A 311 18.64 -9.77 -7.62
CA THR A 311 19.45 -10.97 -7.89
C THR A 311 20.82 -11.00 -7.22
N VAL A 312 21.00 -10.23 -6.13
CA VAL A 312 22.25 -10.21 -5.34
C VAL A 312 22.36 -11.46 -4.46
N GLY A 313 21.29 -11.80 -3.74
CA GLY A 313 21.15 -13.07 -3.02
C GLY A 313 22.30 -13.43 -2.08
N TYR A 314 22.54 -12.65 -1.02
CA TYR A 314 23.62 -12.92 -0.04
C TYR A 314 23.49 -14.28 0.67
N GLY A 315 22.28 -14.83 0.78
CA GLY A 315 22.03 -16.15 1.40
C GLY A 315 22.04 -16.13 2.93
N ASP A 316 22.07 -14.96 3.54
CA ASP A 316 22.02 -14.71 4.98
C ASP A 316 20.61 -14.91 5.56
N ILE A 317 19.59 -14.55 4.81
CA ILE A 317 18.18 -14.80 5.15
C ILE A 317 17.56 -15.64 4.04
N THR A 318 17.04 -16.80 4.40
CA THR A 318 16.47 -17.76 3.46
C THR A 318 15.06 -18.17 3.88
N MET A 319 14.23 -18.41 2.87
CA MET A 319 12.86 -18.91 3.04
C MET A 319 12.88 -20.37 3.51
N LYS A 320 12.02 -20.70 4.45
CA LYS A 320 12.04 -21.98 5.17
C LYS A 320 10.84 -22.84 4.80
N THR A 321 9.69 -22.22 4.67
CA THR A 321 8.43 -22.94 4.45
C THR A 321 8.10 -23.05 2.97
N THR A 322 7.24 -24.02 2.60
CA THR A 322 6.78 -24.19 1.22
C THR A 322 6.10 -22.94 0.64
N PRO A 323 5.19 -22.23 1.34
CA PRO A 323 4.57 -21.01 0.83
C PRO A 323 5.59 -19.89 0.58
N GLU A 324 6.56 -19.71 1.49
CA GLU A 324 7.65 -18.76 1.32
C GLU A 324 8.50 -19.11 0.10
N LEU A 325 8.90 -20.37 -0.07
CA LEU A 325 9.69 -20.82 -1.22
C LEU A 325 8.97 -20.57 -2.55
N VAL A 326 7.68 -20.88 -2.63
CA VAL A 326 6.85 -20.59 -3.83
C VAL A 326 6.83 -19.09 -4.09
N PHE A 327 6.63 -18.27 -3.06
CA PHE A 327 6.64 -16.82 -3.20
C PHE A 327 8.02 -16.29 -3.62
N GLY A 328 9.12 -16.85 -3.09
CA GLY A 328 10.49 -16.55 -3.51
C GLY A 328 10.74 -16.82 -4.98
N ILE A 329 10.27 -17.96 -5.51
CA ILE A 329 10.36 -18.28 -6.94
C ILE A 329 9.64 -17.22 -7.78
N ILE A 330 8.44 -16.81 -7.37
CA ILE A 330 7.68 -15.76 -8.04
C ILE A 330 8.44 -14.42 -7.99
N MET A 331 8.97 -14.04 -6.82
CA MET A 331 9.75 -12.81 -6.66
C MET A 331 11.00 -12.79 -7.55
N MET A 332 11.73 -13.90 -7.64
CA MET A 332 12.90 -14.02 -8.52
C MET A 332 12.52 -13.88 -10.00
N ALA A 333 11.42 -14.51 -10.44
CA ALA A 333 10.92 -14.39 -11.81
C ALA A 333 10.49 -12.95 -12.15
N VAL A 334 9.80 -12.28 -11.22
CA VAL A 334 9.41 -10.87 -11.35
C VAL A 334 10.66 -9.97 -11.42
N GLY A 335 11.64 -10.17 -10.53
CA GLY A 335 12.91 -9.44 -10.53
C GLY A 335 13.64 -9.57 -11.85
N ALA A 336 13.87 -10.80 -12.31
CA ALA A 336 14.54 -11.07 -13.59
C ALA A 336 13.82 -10.41 -14.78
N SER A 337 12.48 -10.48 -14.81
CA SER A 337 11.67 -9.86 -15.88
C SER A 337 11.82 -8.35 -15.90
N ILE A 338 11.81 -7.70 -14.73
CA ILE A 338 11.95 -6.24 -14.60
C ILE A 338 13.34 -5.80 -15.05
N PHE A 339 14.39 -6.48 -14.59
CA PHE A 339 15.75 -6.18 -15.02
C PHE A 339 15.93 -6.32 -16.53
N ALA A 340 15.36 -7.36 -17.15
CA ALA A 340 15.41 -7.55 -18.60
C ALA A 340 14.73 -6.39 -19.36
N VAL A 341 13.54 -5.97 -18.94
CA VAL A 341 12.81 -4.84 -19.55
C VAL A 341 13.62 -3.53 -19.46
N VAL A 342 14.33 -3.33 -18.35
CA VAL A 342 15.11 -2.11 -18.10
C VAL A 342 16.33 -2.05 -18.98
N ILE A 343 17.10 -3.14 -19.02
CA ILE A 343 18.27 -3.23 -19.88
C ILE A 343 17.86 -3.03 -21.35
N GLY A 344 16.74 -3.64 -21.77
CA GLY A 344 16.18 -3.41 -23.11
C GLY A 344 15.81 -1.95 -23.38
N ASN A 345 15.13 -1.30 -22.43
CA ASN A 345 14.74 0.11 -22.55
C ASN A 345 15.95 1.06 -22.56
N MET A 346 16.98 0.76 -21.76
CA MET A 346 18.24 1.53 -21.71
C MET A 346 19.04 1.36 -23.00
N ALA A 347 19.16 0.14 -23.53
CA ALA A 347 19.83 -0.12 -24.80
C ALA A 347 19.14 0.64 -25.96
N ALA A 348 17.81 0.62 -26.02
CA ALA A 348 17.04 1.37 -27.01
C ALA A 348 17.18 2.90 -26.85
N LEU A 349 17.44 3.38 -25.64
CA LEU A 349 17.72 4.79 -25.36
C LEU A 349 19.10 5.21 -25.86
N LEU A 350 20.13 4.42 -25.54
CA LEU A 350 21.51 4.66 -25.96
C LEU A 350 21.62 4.62 -27.49
N GLY A 351 20.98 3.65 -28.15
CA GLY A 351 20.94 3.60 -29.62
C GLY A 351 20.35 4.86 -30.25
N LYS A 352 19.31 5.47 -29.63
CA LYS A 352 18.73 6.73 -30.12
C LYS A 352 19.65 7.93 -29.89
N MET A 353 20.47 7.92 -28.84
CA MET A 353 21.45 8.98 -28.59
C MET A 353 22.60 8.91 -29.61
N ASP A 354 23.06 7.70 -29.92
CA ASP A 354 24.15 7.46 -30.86
C ASP A 354 23.77 7.89 -32.29
N ILE A 355 22.54 7.57 -32.74
CA ILE A 355 22.00 8.03 -34.04
C ILE A 355 21.96 9.57 -34.13
N ARG A 356 21.64 10.26 -33.03
CA ARG A 356 21.63 11.73 -33.01
C ARG A 356 23.03 12.31 -33.05
N ALA A 357 23.98 11.68 -32.36
CA ALA A 357 25.37 12.09 -32.36
C ALA A 357 26.01 11.88 -33.74
N SER A 358 25.74 10.74 -34.41
CA SER A 358 26.23 10.47 -35.76
C SER A 358 25.62 11.43 -36.79
N ALA A 359 24.32 11.67 -36.75
CA ALA A 359 23.65 12.63 -37.63
C ALA A 359 24.12 14.08 -37.41
N PHE A 360 24.53 14.44 -36.19
CA PHE A 360 25.14 15.74 -35.91
C PHE A 360 26.54 15.85 -36.51
N LYS A 361 27.34 14.77 -36.39
CA LYS A 361 28.68 14.70 -36.97
C LYS A 361 28.65 14.79 -38.50
N GLU A 362 27.74 14.08 -39.15
CA GLU A 362 27.55 14.10 -40.61
C GLU A 362 27.13 15.49 -41.15
N ARG A 363 26.51 16.34 -40.32
CA ARG A 363 26.17 17.73 -40.70
C ARG A 363 27.31 18.72 -40.52
N MET A 364 28.34 18.35 -39.77
CA MET A 364 29.51 19.19 -39.49
C MET A 364 30.68 18.90 -40.44
N GLU A 365 30.68 17.72 -41.06
CA GLU A 365 31.50 17.35 -42.21
C GLU A 365 30.84 17.86 -43.51
#